data_AF-A0A8X6PWT4-F1
#
_entry.id   AF-A0A8X6PWT4-F1
#
_cell.length_a   1.000
_cell.length_b   1.000
_cell.length_c   1.000
_cell.angle_alpha   90.00
_cell.angle_beta   90.00
_cell.angle_gamma   90.00
#
_symmetry.space_group_name_H-M   'P 1'
#
loop_
_entity.id
_entity.type
_entity.pdbx_description
1 polymer ?
#
loop_
_entity_poly.entity_id
_entity_poly.type
_entity_poly.pdbx_seq_one_letter_code
_entity_poly.pdbx_strand_id
1 'polypeptide(L)'
;MRLFKTACSMLPYLVPIVTATALVVITLKGHQALDCFKCISKAGEYPPCDDPFHNNYTQDILESPCWAGRKQRNGVFPATTCVKLAGTYDDTGETLVVRGCALDSGTLTIDTELVRMSHCGGFYYEDRYVRGCVQNCIDDGCNMGITTRITKSLQINTIVLIAVVLVSERWETTQRQ
;
A
#
# COMPACT_ATOMS: atom_id res chain seq x y z
N MET A 1 -40.96 35.98 14.01
CA MET A 1 -40.85 34.86 14.99
C MET A 1 -41.51 33.54 14.56
N ARG A 2 -41.88 33.35 13.27
CA ARG A 2 -42.39 32.05 12.74
C ARG A 2 -41.39 31.32 11.83
N LEU A 3 -40.49 32.06 11.16
CA LEU A 3 -39.45 31.50 10.29
C LEU A 3 -38.37 30.68 11.03
N PHE A 4 -38.10 30.98 12.30
CA PHE A 4 -37.13 30.23 13.12
C PHE A 4 -37.65 28.87 13.63
N LYS A 5 -38.97 28.67 13.69
CA LYS A 5 -39.56 27.39 14.16
C LYS A 5 -39.55 26.32 13.06
N THR A 6 -39.73 26.70 11.80
CA THR A 6 -39.73 25.77 10.65
C THR A 6 -38.34 25.27 10.28
N ALA A 7 -37.27 26.03 10.56
CA ALA A 7 -35.90 25.58 10.35
C ALA A 7 -35.49 24.46 11.33
N CYS A 8 -36.02 24.47 12.56
CA CYS A 8 -35.68 23.51 13.61
C CYS A 8 -36.42 22.16 13.45
N SER A 9 -37.58 22.12 12.80
CA SER A 9 -38.35 20.89 12.57
C SER A 9 -37.80 19.99 11.46
N MET A 10 -36.85 20.47 10.66
CA MET A 10 -36.25 19.73 9.53
C MET A 10 -34.91 19.08 9.90
N LEU A 11 -34.31 19.49 11.03
CA LEU A 11 -33.07 18.92 11.57
C LEU A 11 -33.11 17.39 11.80
N PRO A 12 -34.19 16.77 12.34
CA PRO A 12 -34.19 15.33 12.62
C PRO A 12 -34.25 14.46 11.36
N TYR A 13 -34.58 15.03 10.19
CA TYR A 13 -34.58 14.31 8.91
C TYR A 13 -33.26 14.47 8.15
N LEU A 14 -32.53 15.56 8.36
CA LEU A 14 -31.22 15.80 7.75
C LEU A 14 -30.14 14.89 8.33
N VAL A 15 -30.15 14.65 9.63
CA VAL A 15 -29.17 13.79 10.32
C VAL A 15 -29.16 12.34 9.80
N PRO A 16 -30.29 11.62 9.67
CA PRO A 16 -30.31 10.26 9.13
C PRO A 16 -29.91 10.20 7.65
N ILE A 17 -30.20 11.25 6.86
CA ILE A 17 -29.79 11.31 5.45
C ILE A 17 -28.28 11.50 5.32
N VAL A 18 -27.69 12.40 6.12
CA VAL A 18 -26.24 12.64 6.14
C VAL A 18 -25.47 11.42 6.66
N THR A 19 -26.00 10.74 7.68
CA THR A 19 -25.38 9.50 8.20
C THR A 19 -25.51 8.33 7.22
N ALA A 20 -26.65 8.16 6.55
CA ALA A 20 -26.84 7.13 5.53
C ALA A 20 -25.92 7.35 4.31
N THR A 21 -25.80 8.59 3.84
CA THR A 21 -24.89 8.94 2.73
C THR A 21 -23.42 8.74 3.09
N ALA A 22 -23.01 9.11 4.32
CA ALA A 22 -21.67 8.82 4.81
C ALA A 22 -21.38 7.32 4.89
N LEU A 23 -22.35 6.51 5.34
CA LEU A 23 -22.22 5.05 5.41
C LEU A 23 -22.02 4.44 4.01
N VAL A 24 -22.80 4.89 3.02
CA VAL A 24 -22.66 4.44 1.61
C VAL A 24 -21.27 4.78 1.06
N VAL A 25 -20.76 6.00 1.29
CA VAL A 25 -19.42 6.40 0.82
C VAL A 25 -18.32 5.55 1.48
N ILE A 26 -18.46 5.18 2.76
CA ILE A 26 -17.49 4.32 3.46
C ILE A 26 -17.50 2.89 2.88
N THR A 27 -18.66 2.38 2.44
CA THR A 27 -18.77 1.04 1.86
C THR A 27 -18.23 0.92 0.42
N LEU A 28 -18.05 2.04 -0.28
CA LEU A 28 -17.55 2.06 -1.67
C LEU A 28 -16.02 2.22 -1.77
N LYS A 29 -15.27 1.83 -0.73
CA LYS A 29 -13.79 1.80 -0.82
C LYS A 29 -13.35 0.68 -1.77
N GLY A 30 -13.18 1.01 -3.05
CA GLY A 30 -12.45 0.19 -4.00
C GLY A 30 -10.99 0.05 -3.56
N HIS A 31 -10.45 -1.16 -3.58
CA HIS A 31 -9.03 -1.39 -3.34
C HIS A 31 -8.26 -0.79 -4.53
N GLN A 32 -7.46 0.24 -4.25
CA GLN A 32 -6.54 0.80 -5.25
C GLN A 32 -5.33 -0.13 -5.37
N ALA A 33 -4.75 -0.21 -6.57
CA ALA A 33 -3.44 -0.82 -6.72
C ALA A 33 -2.40 0.06 -6.02
N LEU A 34 -1.34 -0.55 -5.48
CA LEU A 34 -0.22 0.21 -4.93
C LEU A 34 0.62 0.83 -6.05
N ASP A 35 1.31 1.90 -5.71
CA ASP A 35 2.33 2.50 -6.55
C ASP A 35 3.71 1.95 -6.17
N CYS A 36 4.53 1.53 -7.12
CA CYS A 36 5.86 0.99 -6.82
C CYS A 36 6.89 1.50 -7.80
N PHE A 37 8.14 1.61 -7.35
CA PHE A 37 9.25 1.81 -8.28
C PHE A 37 9.47 0.55 -9.12
N LYS A 38 9.65 0.72 -10.42
CA LYS A 38 9.78 -0.36 -11.40
C LYS A 38 10.92 -0.06 -12.36
N CYS A 39 12.01 -0.79 -12.23
CA CYS A 39 13.24 -0.55 -12.98
C CYS A 39 14.21 -1.73 -12.83
N ILE A 40 15.19 -1.81 -13.73
CA ILE A 40 16.30 -2.77 -13.67
C ILE A 40 17.59 -2.00 -13.92
N SER A 41 18.60 -2.21 -13.08
CA SER A 41 19.99 -1.77 -13.31
C SER A 41 20.91 -2.98 -13.24
N LYS A 42 21.70 -3.18 -14.29
CA LYS A 42 22.76 -4.20 -14.37
C LYS A 42 24.07 -3.45 -14.46
N ALA A 43 25.08 -3.83 -13.67
CA ALA A 43 26.40 -3.20 -13.64
C ALA A 43 26.38 -1.66 -13.48
N GLY A 44 25.33 -1.10 -12.86
CA GLY A 44 25.17 0.35 -12.69
C GLY A 44 24.75 1.13 -13.94
N GLU A 45 24.27 0.44 -14.98
CA GLU A 45 23.84 1.07 -16.25
C GLU A 45 22.64 2.02 -16.08
N TYR A 46 21.87 1.88 -15.00
CA TYR A 46 20.71 2.73 -14.74
C TYR A 46 20.72 3.29 -13.31
N PRO A 47 21.53 4.35 -13.05
CA PRO A 47 21.70 4.94 -11.72
C PRO A 47 20.41 5.36 -10.98
N PRO A 48 19.33 5.81 -11.64
CA PRO A 48 18.04 6.05 -10.98
C PRO A 48 17.48 4.82 -10.25
N CYS A 49 17.86 3.62 -10.70
CA CYS A 49 17.43 2.37 -10.11
C CYS A 49 18.44 1.78 -9.11
N ASP A 50 19.61 2.36 -8.92
CA ASP A 50 20.56 1.82 -7.96
C ASP A 50 20.34 2.38 -6.54
N ASP A 51 21.09 1.84 -5.57
CA ASP A 51 21.24 2.42 -4.25
C ASP A 51 22.58 3.19 -4.16
N PRO A 52 22.68 4.30 -3.40
CA PRO A 52 21.59 4.97 -2.68
C PRO A 52 20.54 5.55 -3.62
N PHE A 53 19.27 5.44 -3.22
CA PHE A 53 18.17 5.86 -4.08
C PHE A 53 18.01 7.37 -4.10
N HIS A 54 18.15 7.97 -5.28
CA HIS A 54 18.06 9.40 -5.48
C HIS A 54 16.65 9.80 -5.91
N ASN A 55 15.99 10.67 -5.14
CA ASN A 55 14.61 11.06 -5.38
C ASN A 55 14.40 11.90 -6.66
N ASN A 56 15.47 12.45 -7.25
CA ASN A 56 15.37 13.36 -8.39
C ASN A 56 14.83 12.70 -9.67
N TYR A 57 14.88 11.37 -9.78
CA TYR A 57 14.44 10.61 -10.95
C TYR A 57 13.14 9.84 -10.71
N THR A 58 12.50 10.05 -9.56
CA THR A 58 11.47 9.13 -9.04
C THR A 58 10.16 9.12 -9.82
N GLN A 59 9.80 10.21 -10.51
CA GLN A 59 8.53 10.26 -11.24
C GLN A 59 8.53 9.33 -12.47
N ASP A 60 9.68 9.14 -13.13
CA ASP A 60 9.76 8.35 -14.36
C ASP A 60 9.78 6.83 -14.10
N ILE A 61 10.21 6.43 -12.90
CA ILE A 61 10.33 5.01 -12.50
C ILE A 61 9.23 4.57 -11.53
N LEU A 62 8.34 5.46 -11.10
CA LEU A 62 7.19 5.14 -10.27
C LEU A 62 6.02 4.73 -11.18
N GLU A 63 5.60 3.47 -11.07
CA GLU A 63 4.41 2.99 -11.76
C GLU A 63 3.17 3.20 -10.87
N SER A 64 2.19 3.95 -11.38
CA SER A 64 0.92 4.24 -10.71
C SER A 64 -0.25 4.23 -11.70
N PRO A 65 -1.33 3.44 -11.48
CA PRO A 65 -1.43 2.34 -10.52
C PRO A 65 -0.58 1.15 -10.96
N CYS A 66 0.07 0.43 -10.04
CA CYS A 66 0.91 -0.68 -10.46
C CYS A 66 0.16 -2.00 -10.70
N TRP A 67 0.54 -2.70 -11.77
CA TRP A 67 -0.03 -3.98 -12.18
C TRP A 67 1.02 -5.08 -12.20
N ALA A 68 0.63 -6.28 -11.77
CA ALA A 68 1.49 -7.46 -11.78
C ALA A 68 0.74 -8.68 -12.33
N GLY A 69 1.49 -9.60 -12.95
CA GLY A 69 0.95 -10.90 -13.34
C GLY A 69 0.70 -11.79 -12.12
N ARG A 70 -0.25 -12.73 -12.24
CA ARG A 70 -0.50 -13.75 -11.22
C ARG A 70 -0.14 -15.12 -11.77
N LYS A 71 0.57 -15.93 -10.98
CA LYS A 71 0.94 -17.29 -11.38
C LYS A 71 -0.34 -18.08 -11.74
N GLN A 72 -0.29 -18.85 -12.83
CA GLN A 72 -1.42 -19.67 -13.31
C GLN A 72 -2.68 -18.88 -13.73
N ARG A 73 -2.57 -17.57 -14.01
CA ARG A 73 -3.68 -16.77 -14.57
C ARG A 73 -3.19 -15.90 -15.71
N ASN A 74 -4.03 -15.76 -16.74
CA ASN A 74 -3.77 -14.87 -17.86
C ASN A 74 -4.21 -13.45 -17.51
N GLY A 75 -3.41 -12.46 -17.90
CA GLY A 75 -3.68 -11.04 -17.67
C GLY A 75 -2.90 -10.45 -16.49
N VAL A 76 -3.16 -9.17 -16.24
CA VAL A 76 -2.54 -8.39 -15.18
C VAL A 76 -3.57 -8.01 -14.12
N PHE A 77 -3.12 -7.89 -12.88
CA PHE A 77 -3.96 -7.63 -11.72
C PHE A 77 -3.36 -6.49 -10.89
N PRO A 78 -4.18 -5.76 -10.11
CA PRO A 78 -3.68 -4.71 -9.23
C PRO A 78 -2.62 -5.27 -8.28
N ALA A 79 -1.43 -4.67 -8.26
CA ALA A 79 -0.36 -5.11 -7.38
C ALA A 79 -0.71 -4.78 -5.91
N THR A 80 -0.33 -5.68 -5.01
CA THR A 80 -0.53 -5.54 -3.55
C THR A 80 0.78 -5.44 -2.79
N THR A 81 1.92 -5.51 -3.48
CA THR A 81 3.24 -5.53 -2.86
C THR A 81 4.28 -5.00 -3.83
N CYS A 82 5.18 -4.15 -3.34
CA CYS A 82 6.38 -3.76 -4.05
C CYS A 82 7.52 -4.70 -3.69
N VAL A 83 8.35 -5.04 -4.67
CA VAL A 83 9.55 -5.87 -4.49
C VAL A 83 10.81 -5.12 -4.89
N LYS A 84 11.90 -5.47 -4.22
CA LYS A 84 13.26 -5.05 -4.55
C LYS A 84 14.20 -6.25 -4.43
N LEU A 85 14.91 -6.57 -5.51
CA LEU A 85 16.09 -7.42 -5.47
C LEU A 85 17.33 -6.54 -5.59
N ALA A 86 18.32 -6.78 -4.75
CA ALA A 86 19.63 -6.14 -4.86
C ALA A 86 20.71 -7.17 -4.55
N GLY A 87 21.73 -7.26 -5.40
CA GLY A 87 22.81 -8.23 -5.24
C GLY A 87 23.93 -8.07 -6.25
N THR A 88 24.81 -9.07 -6.29
CA THR A 88 25.93 -9.16 -7.23
C THR A 88 25.95 -10.52 -7.90
N TYR A 89 26.23 -10.56 -9.20
CA TYR A 89 26.44 -11.81 -9.90
C TYR A 89 27.71 -12.51 -9.41
N ASP A 90 27.64 -13.83 -9.23
CA ASP A 90 28.76 -14.62 -8.68
C ASP A 90 29.89 -14.83 -9.70
N ASP A 91 29.56 -14.83 -10.99
CA ASP A 91 30.50 -15.01 -12.10
C ASP A 91 31.31 -13.75 -12.43
N THR A 92 30.66 -12.58 -12.52
CA THR A 92 31.29 -11.31 -12.94
C THR A 92 31.53 -10.33 -11.80
N GLY A 93 30.83 -10.47 -10.67
CA GLY A 93 30.83 -9.49 -9.58
C GLY A 93 30.03 -8.21 -9.88
N GLU A 94 29.37 -8.13 -11.05
CA GLU A 94 28.54 -6.98 -11.42
C GLU A 94 27.31 -6.86 -10.52
N THR A 95 26.90 -5.62 -10.23
CA THR A 95 25.71 -5.35 -9.44
C THR A 95 24.42 -5.60 -10.23
N LEU A 96 23.38 -5.99 -9.52
CA LEU A 96 22.02 -6.12 -10.03
C LEU A 96 21.07 -5.46 -9.04
N VAL A 97 20.24 -4.54 -9.53
CA VAL A 97 19.09 -4.02 -8.79
C VAL A 97 17.85 -4.16 -9.66
N VAL A 98 16.80 -4.79 -9.11
CA VAL A 98 15.50 -4.95 -9.75
C VAL A 98 14.44 -4.45 -8.80
N ARG A 99 13.65 -3.47 -9.25
CA ARG A 99 12.45 -3.03 -8.54
C ARG A 99 11.23 -3.35 -9.39
N GLY A 100 10.14 -3.71 -8.74
CA GLY A 100 8.90 -3.93 -9.46
C GLY A 100 7.72 -4.20 -8.55
N CYS A 101 6.64 -4.57 -9.21
CA CYS A 101 5.36 -4.81 -8.58
C CYS A 101 5.08 -6.29 -8.58
N ALA A 102 4.50 -6.75 -7.48
CA ALA A 102 4.16 -8.13 -7.32
C ALA A 102 2.76 -8.26 -6.72
N LEU A 103 2.14 -9.40 -7.05
CA LEU A 103 0.88 -9.82 -6.48
C LEU A 103 1.12 -11.17 -5.81
N ASP A 104 0.66 -11.26 -4.57
CA ASP A 104 0.56 -12.52 -3.84
C ASP A 104 -0.41 -13.45 -4.59
N SER A 105 0.10 -14.60 -5.05
CA SER A 105 -0.70 -15.54 -5.84
C SER A 105 -1.67 -16.35 -4.98
N GLY A 106 -1.58 -16.24 -3.65
CA GLY A 106 -2.51 -16.85 -2.70
C GLY A 106 -2.23 -18.33 -2.47
N THR A 107 -1.05 -18.85 -2.84
CA THR A 107 -0.73 -20.26 -2.66
C THR A 107 -0.53 -20.59 -1.17
N LEU A 108 -0.78 -21.86 -0.81
CA LEU A 108 -0.64 -22.35 0.58
C LEU A 108 0.82 -22.44 1.05
N THR A 109 1.78 -22.36 0.12
CA THR A 109 3.21 -22.48 0.38
C THR A 109 3.87 -21.10 0.36
N ILE A 110 4.07 -20.53 1.54
CA ILE A 110 4.77 -19.24 1.76
C ILE A 110 6.17 -19.22 1.10
N ASP A 111 6.82 -20.37 0.96
CA ASP A 111 8.19 -20.51 0.47
C ASP A 111 8.31 -20.50 -1.06
N THR A 112 7.18 -20.52 -1.78
CA THR A 112 7.17 -20.56 -3.25
C THR A 112 6.84 -19.22 -3.89
N GLU A 113 6.59 -18.19 -3.08
CA GLU A 113 6.20 -16.86 -3.55
C GLU A 113 7.17 -15.79 -3.05
N LEU A 114 7.90 -15.18 -3.99
CA LEU A 114 8.82 -14.06 -3.76
C LEU A 114 8.18 -12.90 -2.96
N VAL A 115 6.85 -12.80 -3.03
CA VAL A 115 6.03 -11.74 -2.44
C VAL A 115 5.86 -11.90 -0.93
N ARG A 116 6.10 -13.09 -0.35
CA ARG A 116 5.78 -13.39 1.06
C ARG A 116 6.98 -13.48 2.00
N MET A 117 8.21 -13.42 1.50
CA MET A 117 9.38 -13.56 2.35
C MET A 117 10.55 -12.69 1.91
N SER A 118 10.86 -11.69 2.74
CA SER A 118 12.12 -10.95 2.62
C SER A 118 13.25 -11.83 3.16
N HIS A 119 14.26 -12.10 2.34
CA HIS A 119 15.40 -12.94 2.72
C HIS A 119 16.65 -12.55 1.93
N CYS A 120 17.82 -12.93 2.46
CA CYS A 120 19.11 -12.77 1.79
C CYS A 120 19.76 -14.13 1.56
N GLY A 121 20.40 -14.30 0.42
CA GLY A 121 20.99 -15.56 0.00
C GLY A 121 21.39 -15.54 -1.46
N GLY A 122 21.55 -16.74 -2.02
CA GLY A 122 21.78 -16.93 -3.45
C GLY A 122 20.49 -17.27 -4.17
N PHE A 123 20.29 -16.69 -5.36
CA PHE A 123 19.16 -16.97 -6.23
C PHE A 123 19.58 -16.86 -7.70
N TYR A 124 18.78 -17.42 -8.60
CA TYR A 124 18.99 -17.28 -10.04
C TYR A 124 18.16 -16.13 -10.61
N TYR A 125 18.79 -15.30 -11.43
CA TYR A 125 18.17 -14.26 -12.23
C TYR A 125 18.60 -14.45 -13.69
N GLU A 126 17.66 -14.66 -14.62
CA GLU A 126 17.95 -14.90 -16.05
C GLU A 126 19.08 -15.92 -16.26
N ASP A 127 19.00 -17.08 -15.59
CA ASP A 127 19.96 -18.19 -15.63
C ASP A 127 21.36 -17.90 -15.03
N ARG A 128 21.56 -16.75 -14.39
CA ARG A 128 22.80 -16.41 -13.69
C ARG A 128 22.61 -16.41 -12.18
N TYR A 129 23.63 -16.86 -11.45
CA TYR A 129 23.59 -16.91 -10.00
C TYR A 129 23.94 -15.55 -9.39
N VAL A 130 23.08 -15.06 -8.49
CA VAL A 130 23.19 -13.76 -7.82
C VAL A 130 23.21 -14.00 -6.32
N ARG A 131 24.13 -13.36 -5.61
CA ARG A 131 24.13 -13.27 -4.15
C ARG A 131 23.62 -11.91 -3.71
N GLY A 132 22.56 -11.88 -2.92
CA GLY A 132 21.88 -10.63 -2.57
C GLY A 132 20.69 -10.80 -1.63
N CYS A 133 19.83 -9.80 -1.62
CA CYS A 133 18.61 -9.78 -0.82
C CYS A 133 17.37 -9.51 -1.68
N VAL A 134 16.27 -10.16 -1.32
CA VAL A 134 14.92 -9.90 -1.80
C VAL A 134 14.15 -9.22 -0.67
N GLN A 135 13.55 -8.08 -0.94
CA GLN A 135 12.75 -7.32 0.01
C GLN A 135 11.36 -7.05 -0.55
N ASN A 136 10.35 -7.11 0.31
CA ASN A 136 8.97 -6.83 -0.03
C ASN A 136 8.34 -5.82 0.94
N CYS A 137 7.34 -5.07 0.49
CA CYS A 137 6.63 -4.10 1.30
C CYS A 137 5.27 -3.71 0.67
N ILE A 138 4.35 -3.17 1.48
CA ILE A 138 2.93 -3.00 1.10
C ILE A 138 2.45 -1.53 1.08
N ASP A 139 3.36 -0.56 1.20
CA ASP A 139 3.02 0.86 1.15
C ASP A 139 3.47 1.46 -0.20
N ASP A 140 2.85 2.53 -0.66
CA ASP A 140 3.23 3.17 -1.93
C ASP A 140 4.69 3.60 -1.93
N GLY A 141 5.42 3.28 -3.00
CA GLY A 141 6.83 3.63 -3.20
C GLY A 141 7.79 3.03 -2.17
N CYS A 142 7.35 2.06 -1.36
CA CYS A 142 8.14 1.57 -0.22
C CYS A 142 9.45 0.84 -0.61
N ASN A 143 9.59 0.48 -1.89
CA ASN A 143 10.78 -0.18 -2.45
C ASN A 143 11.86 0.81 -2.91
N MET A 144 11.81 2.09 -2.49
CA MET A 144 12.86 3.08 -2.74
C MET A 144 14.23 2.65 -2.22
N GLY A 145 14.31 2.13 -1.00
CA GLY A 145 15.57 1.82 -0.31
C GLY A 145 15.42 0.68 0.68
N ILE A 146 16.46 0.44 1.49
CA ILE A 146 16.38 -0.53 2.60
C ILE A 146 15.48 0.08 3.68
N THR A 147 14.22 -0.32 3.70
CA THR A 147 13.25 0.15 4.69
C THR A 147 13.33 -0.74 5.94
N THR A 148 14.06 -0.32 6.98
CA THR A 148 13.85 -0.86 8.33
C THR A 148 12.49 -0.39 8.83
N ARG A 149 11.45 -1.23 8.68
CA ARG A 149 10.12 -0.93 9.24
C ARG A 149 10.19 -0.95 10.77
N ILE A 150 10.22 0.23 11.39
CA ILE A 150 9.74 0.40 12.77
C ILE A 150 8.27 0.80 12.65
N THR A 151 7.37 -0.17 12.75
CA THR A 151 5.93 0.10 12.72
C THR A 151 5.51 0.79 14.03
N LYS A 152 5.25 2.10 13.98
CA LYS A 152 4.39 2.75 14.98
C LYS A 152 2.95 2.69 14.49
N SER A 153 2.26 1.64 14.88
CA SER A 153 0.80 1.57 14.78
C SER A 153 0.23 2.38 15.95
N LEU A 154 -0.39 3.53 15.67
CA LEU A 154 -1.27 4.19 16.63
C LEU A 154 -2.62 4.42 15.94
N GLN A 155 -3.59 3.57 16.29
CA GLN A 155 -4.98 3.73 15.88
C GLN A 155 -5.59 4.92 16.63
N ILE A 156 -5.55 6.10 16.02
CA ILE A 156 -6.18 7.32 16.58
C ILE A 156 -7.66 7.44 16.17
N ASN A 157 -8.06 6.80 15.06
CA ASN A 157 -9.39 7.05 14.46
C ASN A 157 -10.57 6.32 15.14
N THR A 158 -10.32 5.33 16.00
CA THR A 158 -11.40 4.61 16.72
C THR A 158 -11.88 5.33 17.97
N ILE A 159 -11.01 6.08 18.65
CA ILE A 159 -11.35 6.79 19.91
C ILE A 159 -12.27 7.99 19.64
N VAL A 160 -12.04 8.73 18.54
CA VAL A 160 -12.85 9.91 18.19
C VAL A 160 -14.28 9.52 17.83
N LEU A 161 -14.48 8.39 17.14
CA LEU A 161 -15.82 7.93 16.75
C LEU A 161 -16.65 7.51 17.98
N ILE A 162 -16.03 6.81 18.94
CA ILE A 162 -16.68 6.40 20.19
C ILE A 162 -17.07 7.64 21.03
N ALA A 163 -16.18 8.64 21.10
CA ALA A 163 -16.47 9.88 21.83
C ALA A 163 -17.67 10.65 21.24
N VAL A 164 -17.78 10.72 19.91
CA VAL A 164 -18.91 11.40 19.24
C VAL A 164 -20.23 10.66 19.49
N VAL A 165 -20.23 9.32 19.44
CA VAL A 165 -21.44 8.51 19.71
C VAL A 165 -21.88 8.69 21.17
N LEU A 166 -20.97 8.60 22.14
CA LEU A 166 -21.28 8.79 23.56
C LEU A 166 -21.81 10.19 23.88
N VAL A 167 -21.30 11.22 23.20
CA VAL A 167 -21.81 12.60 23.35
C VAL A 167 -23.21 12.74 22.75
N SER A 168 -23.51 12.06 21.63
CA SER A 168 -24.83 12.10 21.00
C SER A 168 -25.91 11.42 21.85
N GLU A 169 -25.63 10.27 22.47
CA GLU A 169 -26.57 9.58 23.37
C GLU A 169 -26.84 10.40 24.64
N ARG A 170 -25.81 11.07 25.16
CA ARG A 170 -25.96 11.91 26.35
C ARG A 170 -26.79 13.16 26.08
N TRP A 171 -26.74 13.71 24.87
CA TRP A 171 -27.58 14.85 24.49
C TRP A 171 -29.07 14.48 24.44
N GLU A 172 -29.42 13.31 23.92
CA GLU A 172 -30.81 12.85 23.86
C GLU A 172 -31.45 12.58 25.23
N THR A 173 -30.66 12.17 26.21
CA THR A 173 -31.16 11.97 27.59
C THR A 173 -31.44 13.29 28.31
N THR A 174 -30.69 14.35 27.99
CA THR A 174 -30.83 15.67 28.62
C THR A 174 -32.05 16.47 28.10
N GLN A 175 -32.55 16.15 26.90
CA GLN A 175 -33.76 16.78 26.32
C GLN A 175 -35.06 16.07 26.75
N ARG A 176 -34.99 14.98 27.52
CA ARG A 176 -36.13 14.19 28.01
C ARG A 176 -36.50 14.47 29.47
N GLN A 177 -35.82 15.41 30.13
CA GLN A 177 -36.23 16.01 31.41
C GLN A 177 -36.64 17.46 31.18
#